data_AF-A0A920FJW6-F1
#
_entry.id   AF-A0A920FJW6-F1
#
_cell.length_a   1.000
_cell.length_b   1.000
_cell.length_c   1.000
_cell.angle_alpha   90.00
_cell.angle_beta   90.00
_cell.angle_gamma   90.00
#
_symmetry.space_group_name_H-M   'P 1'
#
loop_
_entity.id
_entity.type
_entity.pdbx_description
1 polymer ?
#
loop_
_entity_poly.entity_id
_entity_poly.type
_entity_poly.pdbx_seq_one_letter_code
_entity_poly.pdbx_strand_id
1 'polypeptide(L)'
;MIISKGKLKNRKGITFELFSKCIDQSILLTKSLKGELVIPDFKNFTDEITTIYNKLEKNLSGSVANYIPQLARVNPDQFAVSICTIDGQRFDYGDFNTDFCLQSTCKPINYCIAHESLGESVVHKHMVENQVEDLLMKWL
;
A
#
# COMPACT_ATOMS: atom_id res chain seq x y z
N MET A 1 -19.54 5.59 13.89
CA MET A 1 -18.79 5.76 15.14
C MET A 1 -19.69 5.37 16.32
N ILE A 2 -19.61 4.13 16.82
CA ILE A 2 -20.36 3.69 18.01
C ILE A 2 -19.39 3.71 19.18
N ILE A 3 -19.54 4.68 20.09
CA ILE A 3 -18.75 4.74 21.32
C ILE A 3 -19.45 3.87 22.36
N SER A 4 -18.86 2.71 22.66
CA SER A 4 -19.32 1.76 23.69
C SER A 4 -19.18 2.37 25.09
N LYS A 5 -20.19 2.15 25.93
CA LYS A 5 -20.26 2.52 27.36
C LYS A 5 -19.35 1.63 28.22
N GLY A 6 -18.04 1.68 27.99
CA GLY A 6 -17.01 1.10 28.87
C GLY A 6 -16.38 2.18 29.73
N LYS A 7 -16.36 2.00 31.06
CA LYS A 7 -15.85 2.95 32.07
C LYS A 7 -14.43 3.45 31.77
N LEU A 8 -14.32 4.61 31.14
CA LEU A 8 -13.09 5.40 31.08
C LEU A 8 -12.88 6.07 32.45
N LYS A 9 -12.16 5.39 33.34
CA LYS A 9 -11.68 6.02 34.58
C LYS A 9 -10.51 6.95 34.23
N ASN A 10 -10.72 8.24 34.49
CA ASN A 10 -9.69 9.28 34.64
C ASN A 10 -9.02 9.83 33.36
N ARG A 11 -9.76 10.55 32.50
CA ARG A 11 -9.18 11.50 31.53
C ARG A 11 -9.95 12.82 31.57
N LYS A 12 -9.26 13.95 31.76
CA LYS A 12 -9.82 15.27 31.40
C LYS A 12 -10.27 15.16 29.94
N GLY A 13 -11.58 15.27 29.71
CA GLY A 13 -12.15 15.16 28.37
C GLY A 13 -11.64 16.27 27.45
N ILE A 14 -11.76 16.07 26.15
CA ILE A 14 -11.54 17.12 25.15
C ILE A 14 -12.76 18.05 25.18
N THR A 15 -12.55 19.36 25.33
CA THR A 15 -13.64 20.34 25.21
C THR A 15 -14.00 20.53 23.74
N PHE A 16 -15.21 21.00 23.46
CA PHE A 16 -15.63 21.29 22.08
C PHE A 16 -14.69 22.29 21.38
N GLU A 17 -14.23 23.32 22.10
CA GLU A 17 -13.27 24.29 21.55
C GLU A 17 -11.93 23.63 21.19
N LEU A 18 -11.43 22.74 22.05
CA LEU A 18 -10.19 22.02 21.78
C LEU A 18 -10.37 21.05 20.59
N PHE A 19 -11.52 20.39 20.50
CA PHE A 19 -11.86 19.54 19.36
C PHE A 19 -11.90 20.33 18.05
N SER A 20 -12.66 21.44 18.01
CA SER A 20 -12.78 22.29 16.81
C SER A 20 -11.41 22.76 16.37
N LYS A 21 -10.60 23.27 17.30
CA LYS A 21 -9.24 23.72 17.02
C LYS A 21 -8.36 22.62 16.41
N CYS A 22 -8.47 21.39 16.91
CA CYS A 22 -7.70 20.26 16.35
C CYS A 22 -8.14 19.88 14.93
N ILE A 23 -9.44 19.93 14.63
CA ILE A 23 -9.96 19.60 13.29
C ILE A 23 -9.60 20.69 12.28
N ASP A 24 -9.76 21.96 12.65
CA ASP A 24 -9.46 23.11 11.79
C ASP A 24 -7.97 23.18 11.42
N GLN A 25 -7.09 22.59 12.23
CA GLN A 25 -5.66 22.52 11.99
C GLN A 25 -5.23 21.39 11.05
N SER A 26 -6.14 20.49 10.66
CA SER A 26 -5.80 19.35 9.80
C SER A 26 -6.87 19.10 8.74
N ILE A 27 -6.48 19.37 7.48
CA ILE A 27 -7.28 19.03 6.30
C ILE A 27 -7.58 17.53 6.25
N LEU A 28 -6.64 16.68 6.68
CA LEU A 28 -6.80 15.23 6.68
C LEU A 28 -7.86 14.79 7.68
N LEU A 29 -7.85 15.34 8.90
CA LEU A 29 -8.88 15.04 9.90
C LEU A 29 -10.27 15.50 9.42
N THR A 30 -10.32 16.67 8.80
CA THR A 30 -11.56 17.18 8.20
C THR A 30 -12.08 16.24 7.11
N LYS A 31 -11.24 15.87 6.13
CA LYS A 31 -11.62 14.92 5.06
C LYS A 31 -12.07 13.57 5.62
N SER A 32 -11.31 13.04 6.59
CA SER A 32 -11.60 11.76 7.24
C SER A 32 -12.97 11.75 7.93
N LEU A 33 -13.28 12.79 8.71
CA LEU A 33 -14.53 12.87 9.46
C LEU A 33 -15.75 13.15 8.56
N LYS A 34 -15.56 13.82 7.42
CA LYS A 34 -16.62 14.09 6.45
C LYS A 34 -16.86 12.94 5.46
N GLY A 35 -16.01 11.90 5.47
CA GLY A 35 -16.08 10.83 4.48
C GLY A 35 -15.62 11.25 3.08
N GLU A 36 -14.75 12.27 3.01
CA GLU A 36 -14.19 12.84 1.76
C GLU A 36 -12.82 12.24 1.41
N LEU A 37 -12.42 11.15 2.07
CA LEU A 37 -11.26 10.38 1.64
C LEU A 37 -11.56 9.69 0.30
N VAL A 38 -10.53 9.43 -0.48
CA VAL A 38 -10.63 8.85 -1.83
C VAL A 38 -11.41 7.53 -1.85
N ILE A 39 -11.40 6.76 -0.77
CA ILE A 39 -12.30 5.63 -0.55
C ILE A 39 -13.17 5.95 0.69
N PRO A 40 -14.41 6.44 0.51
CA PRO A 40 -15.28 6.79 1.63
C PRO A 40 -15.66 5.60 2.52
N ASP A 41 -16.08 4.47 1.93
CA ASP A 41 -16.36 3.23 2.66
C ASP A 41 -15.16 2.28 2.60
N PHE A 42 -14.11 2.67 3.31
CA PHE A 42 -12.89 1.87 3.36
C PHE A 42 -13.10 0.50 4.00
N LYS A 43 -14.08 0.38 4.91
CA LYS A 43 -14.36 -0.90 5.56
C LYS A 43 -14.91 -1.90 4.56
N ASN A 44 -15.96 -1.56 3.82
CA ASN A 44 -16.53 -2.45 2.82
C ASN A 44 -15.48 -2.82 1.75
N PHE A 45 -14.69 -1.84 1.30
CA PHE A 45 -13.58 -2.08 0.39
C PHE A 45 -12.59 -3.14 0.94
N THR A 46 -12.16 -3.02 2.20
CA THR A 46 -11.24 -4.01 2.81
C THR A 46 -11.89 -5.38 3.04
N ASP A 47 -13.20 -5.44 3.29
CA ASP A 47 -13.95 -6.70 3.41
C ASP A 47 -13.97 -7.44 2.05
N GLU A 48 -14.12 -6.71 0.94
CA GLU A 48 -14.02 -7.25 -0.42
C GLU A 48 -12.61 -7.74 -0.76
N ILE A 49 -11.57 -6.96 -0.42
CA ILE A 49 -10.17 -7.37 -0.57
C ILE A 49 -9.88 -8.65 0.21
N THR A 50 -10.38 -8.77 1.43
CA THR A 50 -10.24 -9.98 2.25
C THR A 50 -10.92 -11.17 1.58
N THR A 51 -12.08 -10.97 0.95
CA THR A 51 -12.78 -12.02 0.20
C THR A 51 -11.97 -12.49 -1.00
N ILE A 52 -11.35 -11.56 -1.75
CA ILE A 52 -10.46 -11.87 -2.86
C ILE A 52 -9.22 -12.63 -2.37
N TYR A 53 -8.57 -12.13 -1.31
CA TYR A 53 -7.42 -12.79 -0.69
C TYR A 53 -7.74 -14.24 -0.34
N ASN A 54 -8.83 -14.49 0.40
CA ASN A 54 -9.21 -15.84 0.86
C ASN A 54 -9.52 -16.81 -0.30
N LYS A 55 -9.90 -16.27 -1.48
CA LYS A 55 -10.09 -17.06 -2.70
C LYS A 55 -8.74 -17.41 -3.34
N LEU A 56 -7.80 -16.47 -3.36
CA LEU A 56 -6.51 -16.61 -4.02
C LEU A 56 -5.49 -17.39 -3.19
N GLU A 57 -5.54 -17.29 -1.86
CA GLU A 57 -4.64 -18.02 -0.93
C GLU A 57 -4.68 -19.55 -1.15
N LYS A 58 -5.80 -20.07 -1.66
CA LYS A 58 -5.98 -21.49 -1.97
C LYS A 58 -5.22 -21.94 -3.22
N ASN A 59 -4.66 -21.02 -3.99
CA ASN A 59 -3.88 -21.32 -5.18
C ASN A 59 -2.43 -21.62 -4.81
N LEU A 60 -2.10 -22.90 -4.66
CA LEU A 60 -0.75 -23.39 -4.34
C LEU A 60 0.06 -23.76 -5.59
N SER A 61 -0.34 -23.28 -6.77
CA SER A 61 0.41 -23.54 -8.01
C SER A 61 1.65 -22.65 -8.12
N GLY A 62 2.60 -23.05 -8.97
CA GLY A 62 3.86 -22.32 -9.19
C GLY A 62 5.06 -23.00 -8.52
N SER A 63 6.21 -22.35 -8.58
CA SER A 63 7.43 -22.84 -7.96
C SER A 63 8.29 -21.66 -7.51
N VAL A 64 8.87 -21.76 -6.32
CA VAL A 64 9.78 -20.74 -5.80
C VAL A 64 10.99 -20.63 -6.71
N ALA A 65 11.37 -19.39 -7.03
CA ALA A 65 12.58 -19.12 -7.81
C ALA A 65 13.82 -19.67 -7.09
N ASN A 66 14.56 -20.55 -7.75
CA ASN A 66 15.68 -21.29 -7.13
C ASN A 66 17.06 -21.00 -7.75
N TYR A 67 17.14 -20.09 -8.74
CA TYR A 67 18.39 -19.71 -9.39
C TYR A 67 19.31 -18.85 -8.49
N ILE A 68 18.76 -18.23 -7.44
CA ILE A 68 19.50 -17.53 -6.37
C ILE A 68 19.22 -18.26 -5.05
N PRO A 69 20.25 -18.72 -4.30
CA PRO A 69 20.06 -19.50 -3.07
C PRO A 69 19.18 -18.83 -2.01
N GLN A 70 19.20 -17.50 -1.93
CA GLN A 70 18.39 -16.73 -0.99
C GLN A 70 16.89 -16.78 -1.34
N LEU A 71 16.55 -16.80 -2.64
CA LEU A 71 15.16 -16.91 -3.09
C LEU A 71 14.60 -18.31 -2.84
N ALA A 72 15.43 -19.35 -2.97
CA ALA A 72 15.04 -20.74 -2.73
C ALA A 72 14.61 -21.03 -1.27
N ARG A 73 14.91 -20.13 -0.32
CA ARG A 73 14.60 -20.27 1.12
C ARG A 73 13.25 -19.66 1.50
N VAL A 74 12.58 -18.97 0.58
CA VAL A 74 11.28 -18.35 0.81
C VAL A 74 10.23 -19.45 1.01
N ASN A 75 9.35 -19.27 2.01
CA ASN A 75 8.26 -20.21 2.25
C ASN A 75 7.26 -20.13 1.08
N PRO A 76 6.97 -21.22 0.34
CA PRO A 76 6.04 -21.20 -0.79
C PRO A 76 4.60 -20.83 -0.40
N ASP A 77 4.25 -21.01 0.87
CA ASP A 77 2.91 -20.69 1.38
C ASP A 77 2.77 -19.22 1.80
N GLN A 78 3.84 -18.41 1.71
CA GLN A 78 3.78 -16.99 2.05
C GLN A 78 2.93 -16.22 1.05
N PHE A 79 1.88 -15.57 1.56
CA PHE A 79 0.99 -14.75 0.77
C PHE A 79 0.51 -13.55 1.58
N ALA A 80 0.48 -12.38 0.94
CA ALA A 80 0.12 -11.13 1.59
C ALA A 80 -0.45 -10.13 0.58
N VAL A 81 -1.26 -9.20 1.09
CA VAL A 81 -1.70 -8.01 0.35
C VAL A 81 -1.59 -6.79 1.26
N SER A 82 -1.05 -5.71 0.72
CA SER A 82 -0.95 -4.40 1.38
C SER A 82 -1.49 -3.32 0.46
N ILE A 83 -2.31 -2.42 1.00
CA ILE A 83 -2.96 -1.33 0.28
C ILE A 83 -2.64 -0.02 0.99
N CYS A 84 -2.25 0.99 0.22
CA CYS A 84 -2.12 2.37 0.66
C CYS A 84 -2.78 3.29 -0.37
N THR A 85 -3.80 4.04 0.03
CA THR A 85 -4.45 5.02 -0.86
C THR A 85 -3.65 6.33 -0.93
N ILE A 86 -3.98 7.19 -1.91
CA ILE A 86 -3.38 8.52 -2.03
C ILE A 86 -3.70 9.43 -0.83
N ASP A 87 -4.78 9.14 -0.08
CA ASP A 87 -5.14 9.84 1.15
C ASP A 87 -4.57 9.16 2.41
N GLY A 88 -3.75 8.13 2.24
CA GLY A 88 -3.04 7.45 3.34
C GLY A 88 -3.87 6.44 4.11
N GLN A 89 -5.03 6.00 3.58
CA GLN A 89 -5.77 4.88 4.16
C GLN A 89 -5.00 3.59 3.91
N ARG A 90 -4.83 2.76 4.94
CA ARG A 90 -3.98 1.57 4.89
C ARG A 90 -4.72 0.33 5.34
N PHE A 91 -4.45 -0.77 4.66
CA PHE A 91 -4.94 -2.10 5.00
C PHE A 91 -3.90 -3.13 4.62
N ASP A 92 -3.66 -4.06 5.54
CA ASP A 92 -2.68 -5.13 5.40
C ASP A 92 -3.32 -6.46 5.81
N TYR A 93 -3.04 -7.55 5.08
CA TYR A 93 -3.59 -8.88 5.35
C TYR A 93 -2.61 -9.98 4.90
N GLY A 94 -2.57 -11.09 5.64
CA GLY A 94 -1.59 -12.18 5.42
C GLY A 94 -0.21 -11.87 6.01
N ASP A 95 0.85 -12.38 5.38
CA ASP A 95 2.25 -12.30 5.84
C ASP A 95 2.94 -10.96 5.53
N PHE A 96 2.22 -9.84 5.60
CA PHE A 96 2.65 -8.52 5.10
C PHE A 96 3.90 -7.92 5.77
N ASN A 97 4.24 -8.38 6.98
CA ASN A 97 5.44 -7.94 7.72
C ASN A 97 6.70 -8.77 7.38
N THR A 98 6.60 -9.72 6.45
CA THR A 98 7.76 -10.50 6.02
C THR A 98 8.56 -9.70 5.00
N ASP A 99 9.81 -9.38 5.34
CA ASP A 99 10.71 -8.70 4.41
C ASP A 99 11.08 -9.58 3.20
N PHE A 100 11.09 -8.97 2.02
CA PHE A 100 11.57 -9.59 0.79
C PHE A 100 12.30 -8.59 -0.10
N CYS A 101 13.11 -9.09 -1.03
CA CYS A 101 13.81 -8.23 -1.98
C CYS A 101 12.85 -7.74 -3.08
N LEU A 102 12.89 -6.44 -3.41
CA LEU A 102 12.04 -5.86 -4.47
C LEU A 102 12.25 -6.52 -5.86
N GLN A 103 13.46 -7.01 -6.14
CA GLN A 103 13.81 -7.57 -7.44
C GLN A 103 13.46 -6.59 -8.58
N SER A 104 12.88 -7.07 -9.68
CA SER A 104 12.53 -6.25 -10.83
C SER A 104 11.48 -5.16 -10.56
N THR A 105 10.75 -5.24 -9.44
CA THR A 105 9.74 -4.22 -9.10
C THR A 105 10.37 -2.86 -8.75
N CYS A 106 11.69 -2.80 -8.50
CA CYS A 106 12.39 -1.53 -8.26
C CYS A 106 12.68 -0.73 -9.53
N LYS A 107 12.56 -1.32 -10.73
CA LYS A 107 12.95 -0.66 -11.98
C LYS A 107 12.16 0.64 -12.26
N PRO A 108 10.82 0.69 -12.10
CA PRO A 108 10.07 1.94 -12.28
C PRO A 108 10.51 3.03 -11.30
N ILE A 109 10.80 2.66 -10.05
CA ILE A 109 11.29 3.61 -9.03
C ILE A 109 12.65 4.19 -9.45
N ASN A 110 13.58 3.32 -9.86
CA ASN A 110 14.90 3.75 -10.35
C ASN A 110 14.79 4.62 -11.61
N TYR A 111 13.85 4.31 -12.51
CA TYR A 111 13.54 5.14 -13.67
C TYR A 111 13.07 6.53 -13.25
N CYS A 112 12.09 6.63 -12.34
CA CYS A 112 11.60 7.92 -11.85
C CYS A 112 12.72 8.76 -11.21
N ILE A 113 13.59 8.13 -10.42
CA ILE A 113 14.74 8.81 -9.80
C ILE A 113 15.71 9.33 -10.87
N ALA A 114 16.06 8.51 -11.86
CA ALA A 114 16.94 8.90 -12.95
C ALA A 114 16.32 10.02 -13.81
N HIS A 115 15.02 9.91 -14.10
CA HIS A 115 14.26 10.87 -14.87
C HIS A 115 14.20 12.24 -14.17
N GLU A 116 13.90 12.26 -12.87
CA GLU A 116 13.92 13.47 -12.05
C GLU A 116 15.32 14.10 -11.98
N SER A 117 16.36 13.28 -11.89
CA SER A 117 17.73 13.76 -11.69
C SER A 117 18.42 14.23 -12.97
N LEU A 118 18.14 13.60 -14.11
CA LEU A 118 18.89 13.78 -15.37
C LEU A 118 18.03 14.33 -16.51
N GLY A 119 16.71 14.32 -16.35
CA GLY A 119 15.76 14.70 -17.40
C GLY A 119 15.55 13.60 -18.45
N GLU A 120 14.39 13.68 -19.09
CA GLU A 120 13.89 12.71 -20.07
C GLU A 120 14.91 12.40 -21.18
N SER A 121 15.44 13.44 -21.84
CA SER A 121 16.31 13.27 -23.02
C SER A 121 17.59 12.48 -22.71
N VAL A 122 18.14 12.64 -21.51
CA VAL A 122 19.36 11.91 -21.10
C VAL A 122 19.02 10.47 -20.79
N VAL A 123 17.96 10.22 -20.03
CA VAL A 123 17.55 8.87 -19.64
C VAL A 123 17.16 8.06 -20.88
N HIS A 124 16.34 8.62 -21.76
CA HIS A 124 15.85 7.94 -22.97
C HIS A 124 16.95 7.70 -24.00
N LYS A 125 18.01 8.51 -24.05
CA LYS A 125 19.19 8.21 -24.89
C LYS A 125 19.88 6.91 -24.49
N HIS A 126 19.80 6.52 -23.22
CA HIS A 126 20.45 5.33 -22.68
C HIS A 126 19.47 4.16 -22.51
N MET A 127 18.20 4.33 -22.86
CA MET A 127 17.19 3.28 -22.87
C MET A 127 16.81 2.96 -24.32
N VAL A 128 16.70 1.68 -24.64
CA VAL A 128 16.16 1.28 -25.96
C VAL A 128 14.66 1.55 -25.93
N GLU A 129 14.09 2.11 -27.00
CA GLU A 129 12.68 2.52 -27.07
C GLU A 129 11.71 1.37 -26.68
N ASN A 130 12.04 0.12 -27.06
CA ASN A 130 11.28 -1.09 -26.70
C ASN A 130 11.42 -1.52 -25.22
N GLN A 131 12.36 -0.94 -24.45
CA GLN A 131 12.50 -1.21 -23.01
C GLN A 131 11.55 -0.37 -22.16
N VAL A 132 11.09 0.78 -22.65
CA VAL A 132 10.12 1.62 -21.94
C VAL A 132 8.74 0.94 -21.94
N GLU A 133 8.34 0.36 -23.07
CA GLU A 133 7.14 -0.48 -23.15
C GLU A 133 7.30 -1.78 -22.34
N ASP A 134 8.45 -2.44 -22.38
CA ASP A 134 8.69 -3.66 -21.58
C ASP A 134 8.72 -3.39 -20.05
N LEU A 135 9.10 -2.19 -19.63
CA LEU A 135 9.01 -1.75 -18.23
C LEU A 135 7.56 -1.56 -17.77
N LEU A 136 6.66 -1.17 -18.67
CA LEU A 136 5.26 -0.85 -18.37
C LEU A 136 4.27 -1.99 -18.66
N MET A 137 4.53 -2.83 -19.65
CA MET A 137 3.53 -3.76 -20.22
C MET A 137 3.80 -5.26 -19.98
N LYS A 138 5.03 -5.68 -19.62
CA LYS A 138 5.35 -7.12 -19.44
C LYS A 138 5.26 -7.63 -17.99
N TRP A 139 4.72 -6.83 -17.06
CA TRP A 139 4.72 -7.13 -15.62
C TRP A 139 3.32 -7.26 -14.97
N LEU A 140 2.25 -7.29 -15.77
CA LEU A 140 0.92 -7.77 -15.38
C LEU A 140 0.60 -9.04 -16.16
#